data_AF-V5EFE5-F1
#
_entry.id   AF-V5EFE5-F1
#
_cell.length_a   1.000
_cell.length_b   1.000
_cell.length_c   1.000
_cell.angle_alpha   90.00
_cell.angle_beta   90.00
_cell.angle_gamma   90.00
#
_symmetry.space_group_name_H-M   'P 1'
#
loop_
_entity.id
_entity.type
_entity.pdbx_description
1 polymer ?
#
loop_
_entity_poly.entity_id
_entity_poly.type
_entity_poly.pdbx_seq_one_letter_code
_entity_poly.pdbx_strand_id
1 'polypeptide(L)'
;MPDCRGSWEEYTGSPAGPSKPAETNAGDEAPRVVMENLTYGYEKPNVCDIKLGTQLWDEDANEEKRQRMDKAAANTTSGSHGIRLTGWQVRIH
;
A
#
# COMPACT_ATOMS: atom_id res chain seq x y z
N MET A 1 8.43 18.73 -9.83
CA MET A 1 7.81 17.99 -8.70
C MET A 1 7.92 18.91 -7.50
N PRO A 2 6.83 19.31 -6.84
CA PRO A 2 6.94 20.00 -5.56
C PRO A 2 7.63 19.07 -4.56
N ASP A 3 8.67 19.56 -3.89
CA ASP A 3 9.47 18.78 -2.95
C ASP A 3 8.59 18.31 -1.78
N CYS A 4 8.48 17.00 -1.58
CA CYS A 4 7.80 16.40 -0.43
C CYS A 4 8.60 16.77 0.83
N ARG A 5 8.09 17.68 1.67
CA ARG A 5 8.83 18.30 2.79
C ARG A 5 8.81 17.54 4.12
N GLY A 6 8.36 16.29 4.17
CA GLY A 6 8.31 15.49 5.41
C GLY A 6 9.06 14.17 5.27
N SER A 7 9.78 13.76 6.33
CA SER A 7 10.38 12.41 6.38
C SER A 7 9.26 11.36 6.48
N TRP A 8 9.49 10.17 5.93
CA TRP A 8 8.58 9.03 6.09
C TRP A 8 8.26 8.72 7.56
N GLU A 9 9.22 8.96 8.47
CA GLU A 9 9.04 8.74 9.91
C GLU A 9 8.10 9.76 10.57
N GLU A 10 7.98 10.96 9.97
CA GLU A 10 7.08 12.01 10.44
C GLU A 10 5.62 11.67 10.12
N TYR A 11 5.38 11.02 8.98
CA TYR A 11 4.04 10.60 8.53
C TYR A 11 3.53 9.34 9.25
N THR A 12 4.42 8.48 9.72
CA THR A 12 4.04 7.21 10.36
C THR A 12 4.18 7.23 11.87
N GLY A 13 4.71 8.30 12.48
CA GLY A 13 4.94 8.37 13.93
C GLY A 13 6.03 7.39 14.38
N SER A 14 7.14 7.92 14.90
CA SER A 14 8.23 7.09 15.43
C SER A 14 7.72 6.15 16.55
N PRO A 15 8.10 4.86 16.59
CA PRO A 15 7.74 3.98 17.71
C PRO A 15 8.51 4.48 18.95
N ALA A 16 7.80 5.18 19.84
CA ALA A 16 8.38 5.74 21.05
C ALA A 16 8.98 4.63 21.93
N GLY A 17 10.23 4.85 22.38
CA GLY A 17 10.88 4.07 23.42
C GLY A 17 10.16 4.14 24.78
N PRO A 18 10.69 3.49 25.83
CA PRO A 18 9.90 3.12 26.99
C PRO A 18 9.72 4.30 27.97
N SER A 19 8.56 4.94 27.95
CA SER A 19 8.09 5.79 29.06
C SER A 19 6.79 5.25 29.66
N LYS A 20 6.77 5.10 30.99
CA LYS A 20 5.67 4.57 31.83
C LYS A 20 4.37 5.41 31.73
N PRO A 21 3.20 4.82 32.07
CA PRO A 21 1.92 5.16 31.45
C PRO A 21 1.18 6.28 32.19
N ALA A 22 0.53 7.16 31.44
CA ALA A 22 -0.62 7.93 31.91
C ALA A 22 -1.89 7.15 31.57
N GLU A 23 -2.80 7.02 32.52
CA GLU A 23 -4.05 6.27 32.41
C GLU A 23 -5.03 6.96 31.47
N THR A 24 -4.92 6.68 30.19
CA THR A 24 -5.99 6.79 29.20
C THR A 24 -6.28 5.37 28.72
N ASN A 25 -7.56 4.96 28.67
CA ASN A 25 -7.98 3.63 28.23
C ASN A 25 -7.22 3.22 26.95
N ALA A 26 -6.19 2.39 27.13
CA ALA A 26 -5.17 2.12 26.13
C ALA A 26 -5.71 1.10 25.11
N GLY A 27 -6.55 1.56 24.20
CA GLY A 27 -6.79 0.88 22.94
C GLY A 27 -5.72 1.32 21.96
N ASP A 28 -4.69 0.50 21.78
CA ASP A 28 -3.69 0.51 20.69
C ASP A 28 -3.75 1.74 19.74
N GLU A 29 -2.99 2.80 20.06
CA GLU A 29 -2.75 3.89 19.11
C GLU A 29 -1.76 3.43 18.03
N ALA A 30 -2.23 2.56 17.15
CA ALA A 30 -1.51 2.23 15.93
C ALA A 30 -1.35 3.50 15.08
N PRO A 31 -0.18 3.73 14.47
CA PRO A 31 0.06 4.89 13.63
C PRO A 31 -0.91 4.95 12.43
N ARG A 32 -1.32 6.17 12.06
CA ARG A 32 -2.33 6.40 11.00
C ARG A 32 -1.82 7.44 10.00
N VAL A 33 -2.00 7.14 8.72
CA VAL A 33 -1.72 8.09 7.63
C VAL A 33 -3.04 8.68 7.15
N VAL A 34 -3.12 10.01 7.13
CA VAL A 34 -4.29 10.73 6.58
C VAL A 34 -4.06 11.00 5.10
N MET A 35 -4.97 10.52 4.26
CA MET A 35 -4.93 10.69 2.80
C MET A 35 -6.23 11.28 2.28
N GLU A 36 -6.17 11.91 1.10
CA GLU A 36 -7.36 12.40 0.42
C GLU A 36 -8.25 11.25 -0.09
N ASN A 37 -9.57 11.49 -0.15
CA ASN A 37 -10.49 10.54 -0.77
C ASN A 37 -10.63 10.83 -2.27
N LEU A 38 -9.95 10.03 -3.08
CA LEU A 38 -9.95 10.15 -4.55
C LEU A 38 -11.32 9.94 -5.20
N THR A 39 -12.27 9.32 -4.51
CA THR A 39 -13.63 9.06 -5.03
C THR A 39 -14.67 10.05 -4.52
N TYR A 40 -14.28 10.99 -3.66
CA TYR A 40 -15.20 11.99 -3.14
C TYR A 40 -15.77 12.87 -4.26
N GLY A 41 -17.09 13.09 -4.25
CA GLY A 41 -17.79 13.90 -5.25
C GLY A 41 -18.25 13.13 -6.50
N TYR A 42 -17.80 11.90 -6.71
CA TYR A 42 -18.34 11.04 -7.77
C TYR A 42 -19.64 10.37 -7.31
N GLU A 43 -20.72 10.50 -8.08
CA GLU A 43 -21.98 9.79 -7.82
C GLU A 43 -21.84 8.28 -8.08
N LYS A 44 -21.07 7.92 -9.11
CA LYS A 44 -20.91 6.55 -9.61
C LYS A 44 -19.47 6.31 -10.11
N PRO A 45 -18.46 6.26 -9.21
CA PRO A 45 -17.08 6.08 -9.63
C PRO A 45 -16.84 4.67 -10.20
N ASN A 46 -16.11 4.62 -11.31
CA ASN A 46 -15.49 3.39 -11.81
C ASN A 46 -14.03 3.39 -11.36
N VAL A 47 -13.61 2.35 -10.65
CA VAL A 47 -12.27 2.27 -10.05
C VAL A 47 -11.55 1.07 -10.63
N CYS A 48 -10.28 1.24 -10.99
CA CYS A 48 -9.42 0.16 -11.46
C CYS A 48 -8.10 0.21 -10.68
N ASP A 49 -7.73 -0.90 -10.07
CA ASP A 49 -6.44 -1.13 -9.44
C ASP A 49 -5.53 -1.89 -10.41
N ILE A 50 -4.33 -1.34 -10.58
CA ILE A 50 -3.31 -1.83 -11.49
C ILE A 50 -2.00 -1.91 -10.71
N LYS A 51 -1.45 -3.11 -10.62
CA LYS A 51 -0.11 -3.32 -10.08
C LYS A 51 0.94 -3.10 -11.14
N LEU A 52 1.96 -2.34 -10.78
CA LEU A 52 3.12 -2.02 -11.62
C LEU A 52 4.35 -2.78 -11.11
N GLY A 53 5.26 -3.06 -12.03
CA GLY A 53 6.52 -3.76 -11.76
C GLY A 53 6.57 -5.17 -12.34
N THR A 54 7.77 -5.55 -12.78
CA THR A 54 8.11 -6.92 -13.19
C THR A 54 8.51 -7.80 -12.00
N GLN A 55 9.01 -7.18 -10.93
CA GLN A 55 9.33 -7.83 -9.66
C GLN A 55 8.23 -7.55 -8.62
N LEU A 56 7.74 -8.60 -7.96
CA LEU A 56 6.59 -8.54 -7.02
C LEU A 56 7.02 -8.73 -5.55
N TRP A 57 8.31 -8.71 -5.27
CA TRP A 57 8.90 -8.91 -3.94
C TRP A 57 9.95 -7.82 -3.65
N ASP A 58 10.19 -7.59 -2.36
CA ASP A 58 11.14 -6.65 -1.78
C ASP A 58 12.45 -7.33 -1.38
N GLU A 59 13.52 -6.55 -1.18
CA GLU A 59 14.85 -7.08 -0.85
C GLU A 59 14.86 -7.94 0.43
N ASP A 60 13.93 -7.68 1.36
CA ASP A 60 13.78 -8.43 2.60
C ASP A 60 12.88 -9.67 2.49
N ALA A 61 12.36 -9.99 1.30
CA ALA A 61 11.53 -11.17 1.09
C ALA A 61 12.31 -12.45 1.37
N ASN A 62 11.73 -13.35 2.18
CA ASN A 62 12.25 -14.70 2.35
C ASN A 62 12.17 -15.50 1.05
N GLU A 63 12.97 -16.57 0.96
CA GLU A 63 13.11 -17.37 -0.26
C GLU A 63 11.77 -17.95 -0.74
N GLU A 64 10.93 -18.41 0.18
CA GLU A 64 9.60 -18.95 -0.15
C GLU A 64 8.67 -17.87 -0.77
N LYS A 65 8.66 -16.65 -0.20
CA LYS A 65 7.89 -15.51 -0.74
C LYS A 65 8.42 -15.12 -2.12
N ARG A 66 9.74 -15.10 -2.32
CA ARG A 66 10.37 -14.80 -3.61
C ARG A 66 9.92 -15.80 -4.68
N GLN A 67 10.11 -17.10 -4.44
CA GLN A 67 9.71 -18.14 -5.39
C GLN A 67 8.21 -18.09 -5.74
N ARG A 68 7.35 -17.86 -4.75
CA ARG A 68 5.91 -17.70 -4.98
C ARG A 68 5.59 -16.46 -5.83
N MET A 69 6.28 -15.35 -5.58
CA MET A 69 6.08 -14.08 -6.30
C MET A 69 6.66 -14.12 -7.72
N ASP A 70 7.79 -14.80 -7.94
CA ASP A 70 8.35 -15.04 -9.27
C ASP A 70 7.41 -15.91 -10.10
N LYS A 71 6.84 -16.96 -9.49
CA LYS A 71 5.80 -17.77 -10.13
C LYS A 71 4.56 -16.94 -10.45
N ALA A 72 4.16 -16.00 -9.60
CA ALA A 72 3.03 -15.11 -9.87
C ALA A 72 3.34 -14.11 -10.99
N ALA A 73 4.56 -13.56 -11.04
CA ALA A 73 5.00 -12.66 -12.10
C ALA A 73 5.05 -13.39 -13.46
N ALA A 74 5.60 -14.60 -13.50
CA ALA A 74 5.67 -15.41 -14.72
C ALA A 74 4.30 -15.83 -15.25
N ASN A 75 3.33 -16.08 -14.37
CA ASN A 75 1.97 -16.46 -14.74
C ASN A 75 1.04 -15.27 -15.02
N THR A 76 1.54 -14.04 -14.95
CA THR A 76 0.73 -12.83 -15.21
C THR A 76 1.45 -11.89 -16.16
N THR A 77 0.77 -10.83 -16.58
CA THR A 77 1.36 -9.79 -17.43
C THR A 77 2.44 -8.97 -16.72
N SER A 78 2.53 -9.05 -15.39
CA SER A 78 3.61 -8.40 -14.62
C SER A 78 4.99 -8.84 -15.13
N GLY A 79 5.24 -10.14 -15.32
CA GLY A 79 6.57 -10.61 -15.71
C GLY A 79 7.03 -10.14 -17.08
N SER A 80 6.11 -9.97 -18.04
CA SER A 80 6.43 -9.60 -19.42
C SER A 80 6.28 -8.11 -19.72
N HIS A 81 5.27 -7.45 -19.16
CA HIS A 81 4.90 -6.07 -19.48
C HIS A 81 5.05 -5.12 -18.28
N GLY A 82 5.38 -5.64 -17.10
CA GLY A 82 5.52 -4.83 -15.88
C GLY A 82 4.19 -4.26 -15.37
N ILE A 83 3.05 -4.77 -15.84
CA ILE A 83 1.72 -4.29 -15.46
C ILE A 83 0.79 -5.48 -15.27
N ARG A 84 -0.07 -5.43 -14.25
CA ARG A 84 -1.13 -6.41 -14.02
C ARG A 84 -2.40 -5.74 -13.50
N LEU A 85 -3.52 -6.06 -14.12
CA LEU A 85 -4.85 -5.70 -13.61
C LEU A 85 -5.16 -6.57 -12.40
N THR A 86 -5.46 -5.96 -11.25
CA THR A 86 -5.72 -6.69 -9.99
C THR A 86 -7.17 -6.69 -9.59
N GLY A 87 -7.88 -5.59 -9.83
CA GLY A 87 -9.30 -5.52 -9.55
C GLY A 87 -9.88 -4.26 -10.15
N TRP A 88 -11.16 -4.32 -10.49
CA TRP A 88 -11.91 -3.14 -10.89
C TRP A 88 -13.33 -3.24 -10.39
N GLN A 89 -13.91 -2.09 -10.10
CA GLN A 89 -15.33 -1.93 -9.85
C GLN A 89 -15.86 -1.03 -10.95
N VAL A 90 -16.74 -1.58 -11.78
CA VAL A 90 -17.43 -0.84 -12.82
C VAL A 90 -18.92 -0.91 -12.54
N ARG A 91 -19.59 0.23 -12.61
CA ARG A 91 -21.04 0.29 -12.55
C ARG A 91 -21.60 0.29 -13.96
N ILE A 92 -22.40 -0.73 -14.29
CA ILE A 92 -23.04 -0.87 -15.61
C ILE A 92 -24.51 -0.50 -15.47
N HIS A 93 -24.86 0.79 -15.60
CA HIS A 93 -26.24 1.29 -15.75
C HIS A 93 -26.26 2.38 -16.82
#